data_AF-A0A6F9CPA5-F1
#
_entry.id   AF-A0A6F9CPA5-F1
#
_cell.length_a   1.000
_cell.length_b   1.000
_cell.length_c   1.000
_cell.angle_alpha   90.00
_cell.angle_beta   90.00
_cell.angle_gamma   90.00
#
_symmetry.space_group_name_H-M   'P 1'
#
loop_
_entity.id
_entity.type
_entity.pdbx_description
1 polymer ?
#
loop_
_entity_poly.entity_id
_entity_poly.type
_entity_poly.pdbx_seq_one_letter_code
_entity_poly.pdbx_strand_id
1 'polypeptide(L)'
;MTHALEWPSLTAQWLPDVSRPEGKDFSVHRLVLGTHTSDEQNHLVIASVQLPNDDAQFNFGGFGSVSGKIEIEIKINHEGEVNRARYMPQNPCIIATKTPTSDVLVFDYTKHPSKP
;
A
#
# COMPACT_ATOMS: atom_id res chain seq x y z
N MET A 1 2.83 -12.20 -10.43
CA MET A 1 3.67 -11.07 -9.96
C MET A 1 3.91 -11.27 -8.49
N THR A 2 5.17 -11.25 -8.05
CA THR A 2 5.55 -11.50 -6.66
C THR A 2 6.56 -10.44 -6.26
N HIS A 3 6.37 -9.83 -5.09
CA HIS A 3 7.29 -8.85 -4.53
C HIS A 3 7.57 -9.23 -3.07
N ALA A 4 8.85 -9.34 -2.72
CA ALA A 4 9.26 -9.54 -1.33
C ALA A 4 9.29 -8.18 -0.63
N LEU A 5 8.44 -7.99 0.38
CA LEU A 5 8.52 -6.81 1.24
C LEU A 5 9.73 -6.93 2.17
N GLU A 6 10.27 -5.78 2.58
CA GLU A 6 11.35 -5.68 3.57
C GLU A 6 10.95 -6.31 4.91
N TRP A 7 9.73 -6.02 5.36
CA TRP A 7 9.12 -6.58 6.56
C TRP A 7 7.77 -7.24 6.23
N PRO A 8 7.39 -8.30 6.96
CA PRO A 8 6.08 -8.92 6.76
C PRO A 8 4.95 -7.94 7.09
N SER A 9 3.83 -8.07 6.37
CA SER A 9 2.61 -7.31 6.64
C SER A 9 1.50 -8.23 7.14
N LEU A 10 0.91 -7.89 8.29
CA LEU A 10 -0.25 -8.60 8.85
C LEU A 10 -1.59 -8.11 8.26
N THR A 11 -1.56 -7.04 7.47
CA THR A 11 -2.73 -6.43 6.86
C THR A 11 -2.51 -6.13 5.38
N ALA A 12 -3.56 -6.26 4.58
CA ALA A 12 -3.58 -5.80 3.20
C ALA A 12 -5.00 -5.32 2.88
N GLN A 13 -5.12 -4.11 2.34
CA GLN A 13 -6.40 -3.60 1.85
C GLN A 13 -6.15 -2.66 0.67
N TRP A 14 -6.86 -2.88 -0.45
CA TRP A 14 -6.88 -1.92 -1.55
C TRP A 14 -7.54 -0.61 -1.12
N LEU A 15 -6.92 0.52 -1.46
CA LEU A 15 -7.61 1.80 -1.48
C LEU A 15 -8.51 1.88 -2.72
N PRO A 16 -9.64 2.61 -2.65
CA PRO A 16 -10.64 2.60 -3.71
C PRO A 16 -10.25 3.44 -4.93
N ASP A 17 -9.28 4.35 -4.80
CA ASP A 17 -8.84 5.19 -5.90
C ASP A 17 -7.92 4.45 -6.86
N VAL A 18 -8.11 4.72 -8.15
CA VAL A 18 -7.32 4.16 -9.24
C VAL A 18 -6.96 5.29 -10.19
N SER A 19 -5.68 5.47 -10.46
CA SER A 19 -5.18 6.42 -11.45
C SER A 19 -4.89 5.70 -12.77
N ARG A 20 -5.35 6.26 -13.89
CA ARG A 20 -5.17 5.70 -15.25
C ARG A 20 -4.41 6.72 -16.10
N PRO A 21 -3.07 6.67 -16.15
CA PRO A 21 -2.30 7.60 -16.95
C PRO A 21 -2.62 7.46 -18.44
N GLU A 22 -2.81 8.58 -19.14
CA GLU A 22 -3.11 8.57 -20.57
C GLU A 22 -1.99 7.93 -21.40
N GLY A 23 -2.37 7.10 -22.37
CA GLY A 23 -1.42 6.41 -23.25
C GLY A 23 -0.60 5.30 -22.58
N LYS A 24 -0.95 4.89 -21.35
CA LYS A 24 -0.35 3.73 -20.66
C LYS A 24 -1.32 2.55 -20.67
N ASP A 25 -0.74 1.36 -20.77
CA ASP A 25 -1.41 0.05 -20.74
C ASP A 25 -1.60 -0.50 -19.32
N PHE A 26 -1.38 0.34 -18.31
CA PHE A 26 -1.55 0.00 -16.91
C PHE A 26 -2.32 1.08 -16.16
N SER A 27 -2.82 0.69 -14.99
CA SER A 27 -3.42 1.57 -13.99
C SER A 27 -2.62 1.47 -12.69
N VAL A 28 -2.62 2.56 -11.92
CA VAL A 28 -1.96 2.64 -10.63
C VAL A 28 -3.02 2.49 -9.55
N HIS A 29 -2.92 1.40 -8.81
CA HIS A 29 -3.71 1.10 -7.63
C HIS A 29 -2.89 1.35 -6.37
N ARG A 30 -3.53 1.50 -5.21
CA ARG A 30 -2.82 1.66 -3.93
C ARG A 30 -3.28 0.63 -2.89
N LEU A 31 -2.35 0.20 -2.05
CA LEU A 31 -2.55 -0.75 -0.96
C LEU A 31 -2.19 -0.12 0.38
N VAL A 32 -3.02 -0.37 1.39
CA VAL A 32 -2.68 -0.16 2.80
C VAL A 32 -2.04 -1.44 3.34
N LEU A 33 -0.81 -1.30 3.83
CA LEU A 33 0.02 -2.35 4.42
C LEU A 33 0.50 -1.91 5.81
N GLY A 34 1.05 -2.85 6.57
CA GLY A 34 1.74 -2.59 7.82
C GLY A 34 3.09 -3.31 7.86
N THR A 35 3.92 -2.97 8.82
CA THR A 35 5.10 -3.78 9.16
C THR A 35 4.84 -4.59 10.43
N HIS A 36 5.55 -5.70 10.55
CA HIS A 36 5.72 -6.45 11.79
C HIS A 36 7.22 -6.75 11.96
N THR A 37 7.84 -5.97 12.83
CA THR A 37 9.27 -6.04 13.17
C THR A 37 9.43 -6.38 14.66
N SER A 38 10.61 -6.86 15.07
CA SER A 38 10.91 -7.07 16.49
C SER A 38 11.44 -5.79 17.15
N ASP A 39 12.55 -5.25 16.65
CA ASP A 39 13.30 -4.16 17.30
C ASP A 39 13.46 -2.91 16.41
N GLU A 40 12.84 -2.91 15.23
CA GLU A 40 12.86 -1.76 14.30
C GLU A 40 11.57 -0.94 14.37
N GLN A 41 11.64 0.33 13.95
CA GLN A 41 10.46 1.19 13.87
C GLN A 41 9.40 0.56 12.96
N ASN A 42 8.21 0.33 13.50
CA ASN A 42 7.07 -0.13 12.72
C ASN A 42 6.40 1.03 11.97
N HIS A 43 5.78 0.72 10.84
CA HIS A 43 5.17 1.71 9.96
C HIS A 43 3.78 1.27 9.48
N LEU A 44 2.86 2.23 9.41
CA LEU A 44 1.73 2.18 8.49
C LEU A 44 2.24 2.57 7.10
N VAL A 45 1.95 1.75 6.10
CA VAL A 45 2.53 1.88 4.76
C VAL A 45 1.43 2.01 3.72
N ILE A 46 1.59 2.95 2.80
CA ILE A 46 0.79 3.02 1.56
C ILE A 46 1.73 2.76 0.39
N ALA A 47 1.42 1.73 -0.38
CA ALA A 47 2.20 1.33 -1.55
C ALA A 47 1.36 1.49 -2.82
N SER A 48 1.97 1.95 -3.91
CA SER A 48 1.36 1.88 -5.24
C SER A 48 1.73 0.59 -5.96
N VAL A 49 0.80 0.13 -6.78
CA VAL A 49 0.90 -1.09 -7.57
C VAL A 49 0.46 -0.76 -8.99
N GLN A 50 1.35 -1.00 -9.95
CA GLN A 50 0.99 -0.93 -11.36
C GLN A 50 0.38 -2.24 -11.81
N LEU A 51 -0.90 -2.22 -12.19
CA LEU A 51 -1.63 -3.36 -12.73
C LEU A 51 -1.94 -3.13 -14.20
N PRO A 52 -1.70 -4.11 -15.09
CA PRO A 52 -2.14 -4.03 -16.48
C PRO A 52 -3.63 -3.72 -16.56
N ASN A 53 -4.03 -2.90 -17.53
CA ASN A 53 -5.44 -2.69 -17.81
C ASN A 53 -6.07 -3.97 -18.40
N ASP A 54 -7.39 -4.13 -18.29
CA ASP A 54 -8.10 -5.31 -18.78
C ASP A 54 -7.97 -5.51 -20.31
N ASP A 55 -7.76 -4.42 -21.05
CA ASP A 55 -7.54 -4.38 -22.49
C ASP A 55 -6.07 -4.50 -22.90
N ALA A 56 -5.15 -4.61 -21.94
CA ALA A 56 -3.73 -4.79 -22.21
C ALA A 56 -3.49 -6.15 -22.88
N GLN A 57 -2.82 -6.14 -24.03
CA GLN A 57 -2.50 -7.38 -24.75
C GLN A 57 -1.52 -8.23 -23.94
N PHE A 58 -1.96 -9.43 -23.57
CA PHE A 58 -1.18 -10.35 -22.75
C PHE A 58 -0.11 -11.06 -23.59
N ASN A 59 1.03 -10.40 -23.79
CA ASN A 59 2.18 -11.00 -24.47
C ASN A 59 2.92 -11.95 -23.51
N PHE A 60 2.51 -13.23 -23.51
CA PHE A 60 3.23 -14.31 -22.83
C PHE A 60 4.67 -14.38 -23.37
N GLY A 61 5.64 -13.88 -22.60
CA GLY A 61 7.08 -14.07 -22.87
C GLY A 61 7.81 -12.93 -23.56
N GLY A 62 7.22 -11.73 -23.69
CA GLY A 62 7.89 -10.57 -24.30
C GLY A 62 8.69 -9.74 -23.28
N PHE A 63 10.00 -9.59 -23.53
CA PHE A 63 10.91 -8.65 -22.87
C PHE A 63 10.38 -7.20 -23.06
N GLY A 64 9.52 -6.71 -22.17
CA GLY A 64 8.93 -5.35 -22.26
C GLY A 64 7.50 -5.17 -21.74
N SER A 65 6.81 -6.24 -21.33
CA SER A 65 5.50 -6.12 -20.66
C SER A 65 5.67 -5.47 -19.28
N VAL A 66 4.71 -4.60 -18.88
CA VAL A 66 4.67 -3.92 -17.57
C VAL A 66 4.87 -4.95 -16.46
N SER A 67 6.10 -5.04 -15.97
CA SER A 67 6.43 -5.74 -14.75
C SER A 67 5.75 -4.95 -13.64
N GLY A 68 4.58 -5.42 -13.19
CA GLY A 68 3.83 -4.65 -12.20
C GLY A 68 4.68 -4.36 -10.99
N LYS A 69 4.94 -3.07 -10.86
CA LYS A 69 5.90 -2.50 -9.95
C LYS A 69 5.15 -2.17 -8.68
N ILE A 70 5.73 -2.54 -7.55
CA ILE A 70 5.25 -2.15 -6.23
C ILE A 70 6.24 -1.13 -5.69
N GLU A 71 5.75 0.04 -5.30
CA GLU A 71 6.57 1.12 -4.72
C GLU A 71 5.94 1.60 -3.42
N ILE A 72 6.77 1.91 -2.42
CA ILE A 72 6.30 2.50 -1.17
C ILE A 72 6.20 4.01 -1.35
N GLU A 73 4.99 4.55 -1.23
CA GLU A 73 4.73 5.99 -1.40
C GLU A 73 4.77 6.75 -0.07
N ILE A 74 4.18 6.16 0.97
CA ILE A 74 4.04 6.79 2.28
C ILE A 74 4.44 5.78 3.35
N LYS A 75 5.29 6.20 4.29
CA LYS A 75 5.57 5.51 5.55
C LYS A 75 5.23 6.44 6.71
N ILE A 76 4.44 5.98 7.67
CA ILE A 76 4.11 6.73 8.89
C ILE A 76 4.54 5.90 10.08
N ASN A 77 5.31 6.48 11.00
CA ASN A 77 5.71 5.80 12.24
C ASN A 77 4.48 5.30 13.00
N HIS A 78 4.53 4.05 13.44
CA HIS A 78 3.47 3.38 14.16
C HIS A 78 4.02 2.78 15.46
N GLU A 79 3.26 2.91 16.54
CA GLU A 79 3.62 2.33 17.84
C GLU A 79 3.32 0.82 17.85
N GLY A 80 4.37 0.01 17.71
CA GLY A 80 4.26 -1.44 17.55
C GLY A 80 3.73 -1.88 16.18
N GLU A 81 3.50 -3.18 15.99
CA GLU A 81 3.17 -3.72 14.68
C GLU A 81 1.75 -3.39 14.16
N VAL A 82 1.69 -3.42 12.83
CA VAL A 82 0.58 -3.44 11.86
C VAL A 82 -0.55 -4.45 12.01
N ASN A 83 -1.12 -4.76 13.19
CA ASN A 83 -2.04 -5.91 13.33
C ASN A 83 -3.23 -5.90 12.35
N ARG A 84 -3.83 -4.72 12.14
CA ARG A 84 -4.88 -4.51 11.12
C ARG A 84 -4.91 -3.03 10.77
N ALA A 85 -5.07 -2.70 9.48
CA ALA A 85 -5.30 -1.33 9.02
C ALA A 85 -6.52 -1.28 8.10
N ARG A 86 -7.45 -0.35 8.34
CA ARG A 86 -8.64 -0.18 7.50
C ARG A 86 -8.92 1.28 7.18
N TYR A 87 -9.12 1.59 5.89
CA TYR A 87 -9.59 2.92 5.49
C TYR A 87 -11.07 3.11 5.82
N MET A 88 -11.47 4.37 6.05
CA MET A 88 -12.87 4.77 6.21
C MET A 88 -13.53 4.94 4.83
N PRO A 89 -14.60 4.21 4.48
CA PRO A 89 -15.20 4.30 3.15
C PRO A 89 -15.70 5.69 2.74
N GLN A 90 -16.19 6.48 3.71
CA GLN A 90 -16.67 7.84 3.50
C GLN A 90 -15.52 8.84 3.27
N ASN A 91 -14.32 8.53 3.75
CA ASN A 91 -13.13 9.33 3.54
C ASN A 91 -11.87 8.42 3.57
N PRO A 92 -11.45 7.88 2.41
CA PRO A 92 -10.35 6.92 2.34
C PRO A 92 -8.99 7.43 2.81
N CYS A 93 -8.83 8.76 2.96
CA CYS A 93 -7.63 9.36 3.55
C CYS A 93 -7.44 8.97 5.03
N ILE A 94 -8.54 8.62 5.71
CA ILE A 94 -8.53 8.23 7.12
C ILE A 94 -8.36 6.73 7.25
N ILE A 95 -7.33 6.30 7.97
CA ILE A 95 -7.01 4.89 8.22
C ILE A 95 -6.97 4.65 9.73
N ALA A 96 -7.77 3.69 10.20
CA ALA A 96 -7.69 3.21 11.57
C ALA A 96 -6.80 1.96 11.64
N THR A 97 -5.99 1.84 12.69
CA THR A 97 -5.10 0.70 12.91
C THR A 97 -5.32 0.06 14.27
N LYS A 98 -5.07 -1.25 14.35
CA LYS A 98 -4.91 -1.98 15.61
C LYS A 98 -3.43 -2.08 15.96
N THR A 99 -3.09 -1.62 17.15
CA THR A 99 -1.78 -1.78 17.77
C THR A 99 -1.69 -3.13 18.49
N PRO A 100 -0.52 -3.48 19.06
CA PRO A 100 -0.38 -4.64 19.95
C PRO A 100 -0.98 -4.40 21.34
N THR A 101 -1.25 -3.13 21.67
CA THR A 101 -1.86 -2.70 22.93
C THR A 101 -3.39 -2.60 22.80
N SER A 102 -4.05 -2.06 23.83
CA SER A 102 -5.49 -1.76 23.81
C SER A 102 -5.87 -0.76 22.72
N ASP A 103 -4.93 0.08 22.31
CA ASP A 103 -5.24 1.31 21.61
C ASP A 103 -5.63 1.08 20.15
N VAL A 104 -6.33 2.06 19.61
CA VAL A 104 -6.70 2.15 18.20
C VAL A 104 -6.20 3.50 17.73
N LEU A 105 -5.30 3.50 16.76
CA LEU A 105 -4.76 4.74 16.21
C LEU A 105 -5.53 5.10 14.94
N VAL A 106 -5.70 6.39 14.69
CA VAL A 106 -6.38 6.91 13.50
C VAL A 106 -5.45 7.90 12.83
N PHE A 107 -5.14 7.64 11.56
CA PHE A 107 -4.21 8.42 10.76
C PHE A 107 -4.95 9.09 9.62
N ASP A 108 -4.55 10.31 9.28
CA ASP A 108 -4.88 10.96 8.02
C ASP A 108 -3.60 11.02 7.18
N TYR A 109 -3.45 10.08 6.24
CA TYR A 109 -2.16 9.92 5.55
C TYR A 109 -1.77 11.13 4.70
N THR A 110 -2.70 12.04 4.42
CA THR A 110 -2.43 13.27 3.65
C THR A 110 -1.71 14.34 4.48
N LYS A 111 -1.71 14.20 5.80
CA LYS A 111 -1.11 15.15 6.75
C LYS A 111 0.24 14.70 7.29
N HIS A 112 0.78 13.60 6.76
CA HIS A 112 2.10 13.09 7.12
C HIS A 112 3.06 13.24 5.94
N PRO A 113 4.36 13.49 6.20
CA PRO A 113 5.37 13.48 5.15
C PRO A 113 5.43 12.07 4.52
N SER A 114 5.69 12.00 3.21
CA SER A 114 5.75 10.73 2.46
C SER A 114 6.88 9.81 2.93
N LYS A 115 7.90 10.36 3.59
CA LYS A 115 8.96 9.61 4.27
C LYS A 115 9.17 10.23 5.67
N PRO A 116 9.15 9.43 6.74
CA PRO A 116 9.37 9.90 8.10
C PRO A 116 10.84 10.26 8.34
#